data_AF-A0AAI8GBT0-F1
#
_entry.id   AF-A0AAI8GBT0-F1
#
_cell.length_a   1.000
_cell.length_b   1.000
_cell.length_c   1.000
_cell.angle_alpha   90.00
_cell.angle_beta   90.00
_cell.angle_gamma   90.00
#
_symmetry.space_group_name_H-M   'P 1'
#
loop_
_entity.id
_entity.type
_entity.pdbx_description
1 polymer ?
#
loop_
_entity_poly.entity_id
_entity_poly.type
_entity_poly.pdbx_seq_one_letter_code
_entity_poly.pdbx_strand_id
1 'polypeptide(L)'
;MGRINFILIFFFVVFKIDAQENNCNKVNDSLYFIEIDIRRSDNYPIIMSGVCKEISFDLLTKENEELFVNSFYKLCFYTPDIQGNNKKIILNYLEGKELESYLLDYRNEVLKMSSKINKNSLEKTIKLKNNCNVFLRICKIKGVFLVTNKANNNISKNSNELEIKDISEIDKVYIPLKISCYKRPKRKEFL
;
A
#
# COMPACT_ATOMS: atom_id res chain seq x y z
N MET A 1 -2.20 -54.07 52.77
CA MET A 1 -3.03 -53.36 51.77
C MET A 1 -2.46 -51.96 51.57
N GLY A 2 -1.67 -51.76 50.51
CA GLY A 2 -1.05 -50.48 50.20
C GLY A 2 -2.05 -49.54 49.51
N ARG A 3 -2.15 -48.30 49.97
CA ARG A 3 -2.93 -47.24 49.32
C ARG A 3 -2.04 -46.56 48.28
N ILE A 4 -2.36 -46.73 47.00
CA ILE A 4 -1.73 -46.01 45.89
C ILE A 4 -2.53 -44.73 45.68
N ASN A 5 -1.95 -43.59 46.03
CA ASN A 5 -2.53 -42.28 45.71
C ASN A 5 -2.21 -41.95 44.24
N PHE A 6 -3.24 -41.95 43.39
CA PHE A 6 -3.15 -41.42 42.03
C PHE A 6 -3.14 -39.89 42.09
N ILE A 7 -2.00 -39.28 41.74
CA ILE A 7 -1.90 -37.84 41.54
C ILE A 7 -2.25 -37.57 40.07
N LEU A 8 -3.38 -36.91 39.85
CA LEU A 8 -3.82 -36.48 38.52
C LEU A 8 -3.21 -35.11 38.23
N ILE A 9 -2.25 -35.04 37.31
CA ILE A 9 -1.63 -33.78 36.88
C ILE A 9 -2.39 -33.28 35.64
N PHE A 10 -3.17 -32.21 35.81
CA PHE A 10 -3.81 -31.50 34.71
C PHE A 10 -2.83 -30.48 34.11
N PHE A 11 -2.36 -30.73 32.89
CA PHE A 11 -1.65 -29.73 32.09
C PHE A 11 -2.67 -28.82 31.39
N PHE A 12 -2.80 -27.58 31.86
CA PHE A 12 -3.50 -26.53 31.14
C PHE A 12 -2.58 -25.99 30.04
N VAL A 13 -2.81 -26.39 28.79
CA VAL A 13 -2.21 -25.72 27.63
C VAL A 13 -3.03 -24.46 27.38
N VAL A 14 -2.48 -23.31 27.76
CA VAL A 14 -3.06 -22.00 27.44
C VAL A 14 -2.75 -21.70 25.97
N PHE A 15 -3.70 -21.99 25.09
CA PHE A 15 -3.67 -21.43 23.73
C PHE A 15 -3.96 -19.93 23.83
N LYS A 16 -2.92 -19.10 23.74
CA LYS A 16 -3.08 -17.69 23.37
C LYS A 16 -3.49 -17.67 21.90
N ILE A 17 -4.81 -17.63 21.67
CA ILE A 17 -5.34 -17.16 20.40
C ILE A 17 -5.18 -15.64 20.45
N ASP A 18 -4.07 -15.13 19.93
CA ASP A 18 -3.99 -13.72 19.57
C ASP A 18 -4.94 -13.52 18.39
N ALA A 19 -6.20 -13.22 18.70
CA ALA A 19 -7.11 -12.64 17.73
C ALA A 19 -6.51 -11.28 17.36
N GLN A 20 -5.69 -11.27 16.32
CA GLN A 20 -5.14 -10.03 15.78
C GLN A 20 -6.33 -9.25 15.24
N GLU A 21 -6.82 -8.26 16.00
CA GLU A 21 -7.78 -7.29 15.50
C GLU A 21 -7.16 -6.67 14.26
N ASN A 22 -7.65 -7.06 13.09
CA ASN A 22 -7.34 -6.40 11.84
C ASN A 22 -8.02 -5.03 11.88
N ASN A 23 -7.42 -4.09 12.61
CA ASN A 23 -7.85 -2.71 12.75
C ASN A 23 -7.82 -2.06 11.37
N CYS A 24 -8.97 -2.13 10.70
CA CYS A 24 -9.16 -1.61 9.37
C CYS A 24 -10.04 -0.37 9.47
N ASN A 25 -9.46 0.79 9.18
CA ASN A 25 -10.11 2.07 9.37
C ASN A 25 -10.36 2.75 8.02
N LYS A 26 -11.59 3.24 7.83
CA LYS A 26 -11.89 4.17 6.73
C LYS A 26 -11.43 5.56 7.15
N VAL A 27 -10.54 6.16 6.37
CA VAL A 27 -10.04 7.52 6.60
C VAL A 27 -10.35 8.41 5.40
N ASN A 28 -10.77 9.64 5.65
CA ASN A 28 -10.94 10.65 4.61
C ASN A 28 -9.74 11.60 4.68
N ASP A 29 -8.91 11.61 3.65
CA ASP A 29 -7.65 12.36 3.66
C ASP A 29 -7.36 13.00 2.29
N SER A 30 -6.41 13.93 2.25
CA SER A 30 -5.82 14.46 1.03
C SER A 30 -4.35 14.11 1.00
N LEU A 31 -3.98 13.25 0.06
CA LEU A 31 -2.65 12.64 -0.04
C LEU A 31 -2.07 12.83 -1.44
N TYR A 32 -0.75 12.80 -1.56
CA TYR A 32 -0.08 12.56 -2.83
C TYR A 32 -0.06 11.05 -3.08
N PHE A 33 -0.71 10.62 -4.15
CA PHE A 33 -0.51 9.29 -4.73
C PHE A 33 0.72 9.33 -5.64
N ILE A 34 1.64 8.40 -5.44
CA ILE A 34 2.91 8.33 -6.14
C ILE A 34 3.08 6.91 -6.66
N GLU A 35 3.09 6.75 -7.98
CA GLU A 35 3.52 5.52 -8.64
C GLU A 35 5.02 5.65 -8.96
N ILE A 36 5.76 4.60 -8.63
CA ILE A 36 7.19 4.44 -8.86
C ILE A 36 7.35 3.36 -9.94
N ASP A 37 8.08 3.69 -10.99
CA ASP A 37 8.52 2.76 -12.03
C ASP A 37 10.05 2.86 -12.14
N ILE A 38 10.76 1.86 -11.62
CA ILE A 38 12.22 1.80 -11.64
C ILE A 38 12.66 0.89 -12.78
N ARG A 39 13.36 1.45 -13.76
CA ARG A 39 13.81 0.73 -14.95
C ARG A 39 15.32 0.60 -14.98
N ARG A 40 15.76 -0.62 -15.28
CA ARG A 40 17.13 -0.97 -15.63
C ARG A 40 17.15 -1.58 -17.03
N SER A 41 18.25 -1.44 -17.75
CA SER A 41 18.39 -1.92 -19.13
C SER A 41 18.33 -3.44 -19.29
N ASP A 42 18.59 -4.18 -18.20
CA ASP A 42 18.79 -5.64 -18.17
C ASP A 42 17.72 -6.40 -17.37
N ASN A 43 16.72 -5.71 -16.79
CA ASN A 43 15.77 -6.31 -15.85
C ASN A 43 14.33 -5.82 -16.06
N TYR A 44 13.37 -6.59 -15.55
CA TYR A 44 11.97 -6.16 -15.49
C TYR A 44 11.84 -4.92 -14.59
N PRO A 45 10.93 -3.98 -14.94
CA PRO A 45 10.74 -2.78 -14.14
C PRO A 45 10.19 -3.13 -12.76
N ILE A 46 10.66 -2.44 -11.73
CA ILE A 46 10.05 -2.48 -10.41
C ILE A 46 8.94 -1.43 -10.39
N ILE A 47 7.70 -1.86 -10.24
CA ILE A 47 6.53 -0.98 -10.19
C ILE A 47 5.93 -1.05 -8.79
N MET A 48 5.95 0.06 -8.06
CA MET A 48 5.37 0.15 -6.72
C MET A 48 4.56 1.44 -6.59
N SER A 49 3.73 1.55 -5.58
CA SER A 49 2.99 2.77 -5.31
C SER A 49 2.95 3.11 -3.82
N GLY A 50 2.82 4.40 -3.53
CA GLY A 50 2.63 4.89 -2.18
C GLY A 50 1.70 6.10 -2.09
N VAL A 51 1.25 6.39 -0.88
CA VAL A 51 0.56 7.64 -0.54
C VAL A 51 1.23 8.33 0.63
N CYS A 52 1.30 9.66 0.60
CA CYS A 52 1.81 10.46 1.72
C CYS A 52 1.11 11.81 1.82
N LYS A 53 1.22 12.46 2.98
CA LYS A 53 0.71 13.83 3.16
C LYS A 53 1.64 14.85 2.50
N GLU A 54 2.94 14.61 2.60
CA GLU A 54 4.02 15.48 2.12
C GLU A 54 5.21 14.61 1.70
N ILE A 55 6.03 15.10 0.77
CA ILE A 55 7.28 14.45 0.37
C ILE A 55 8.27 15.49 -0.16
N SER A 56 9.51 15.43 0.33
CA SER A 56 10.66 16.12 -0.29
C SER A 56 11.53 15.08 -0.98
N PHE A 57 11.86 15.34 -2.25
CA PHE A 57 12.70 14.42 -3.04
C PHE A 57 14.18 14.47 -2.66
N ASP A 58 14.58 15.42 -1.81
CA ASP A 58 15.94 15.52 -1.30
C ASP A 58 16.20 14.55 -0.15
N LEU A 59 15.15 14.06 0.50
CA LEU A 59 15.22 13.02 1.53
C LEU A 59 15.29 11.59 0.95
N LEU A 60 15.09 11.43 -0.35
CA LEU A 60 15.14 10.13 -1.01
C LEU A 60 16.59 9.72 -1.31
N THR A 61 16.94 8.49 -0.97
CA THR A 61 18.25 7.90 -1.24
C THR A 61 18.38 7.56 -2.73
N LYS A 62 19.45 8.03 -3.39
CA LYS A 62 19.64 7.91 -4.85
C LYS A 62 20.74 6.91 -5.24
N GLU A 63 21.03 5.94 -4.36
CA GLU A 63 22.11 4.96 -4.54
C GLU A 63 21.71 3.83 -5.51
N ASN A 64 20.71 3.05 -5.12
CA ASN A 64 20.16 1.91 -5.87
C ASN A 64 18.65 1.78 -5.59
N GLU A 65 18.01 0.83 -6.25
CA GLU A 65 16.55 0.62 -6.25
C GLU A 65 16.02 0.29 -4.86
N GLU A 66 16.67 -0.62 -4.15
CA GLU A 66 16.27 -1.07 -2.81
C GLU A 66 16.36 0.06 -1.79
N LEU A 67 17.50 0.78 -1.76
CA LEU A 67 17.70 1.92 -0.88
C LEU A 67 16.75 3.08 -1.22
N PHE A 68 16.46 3.29 -2.51
CA PHE A 68 15.45 4.25 -2.95
C PHE A 68 14.07 3.88 -2.38
N VAL A 69 13.62 2.64 -2.60
CA VAL A 69 12.32 2.13 -2.13
C VAL A 69 12.20 2.22 -0.60
N ASN A 70 13.23 1.81 0.12
CA ASN A 70 13.24 1.88 1.59
C ASN A 70 13.14 3.34 2.05
N SER A 71 13.94 4.26 1.49
CA SER A 71 13.85 5.68 1.83
C SER A 71 12.50 6.32 1.46
N PHE A 72 11.87 5.86 0.39
CA PHE A 72 10.52 6.29 0.00
C PHE A 72 9.49 5.86 1.03
N TYR A 73 9.51 4.60 1.48
CA TYR A 73 8.56 4.10 2.48
C TYR A 73 8.84 4.57 3.91
N LYS A 74 9.98 5.23 4.19
CA LYS A 74 10.13 6.03 5.42
C LYS A 74 9.24 7.27 5.44
N LEU A 75 8.82 7.76 4.28
CA LEU A 75 8.05 9.00 4.11
C LEU A 75 6.61 8.73 3.66
N CYS A 76 6.37 7.57 3.05
CA CYS A 76 5.12 7.21 2.40
C CYS A 76 4.56 5.90 2.96
N PHE A 77 3.24 5.77 2.90
CA PHE A 77 2.57 4.49 3.15
C PHE A 77 2.43 3.71 1.85
N TYR A 78 2.49 2.39 1.94
CA TYR A 78 2.26 1.53 0.79
C TYR A 78 0.80 1.61 0.32
N THR A 79 0.60 1.67 -0.99
CA THR A 79 -0.70 1.43 -1.62
C THR A 79 -0.50 0.34 -2.68
N PRO A 80 -1.37 -0.68 -2.70
CA PRO A 80 -1.31 -1.67 -3.75
C PRO A 80 -1.67 -1.03 -5.09
N ASP A 81 -1.27 -1.71 -6.17
CA ASP A 81 -1.65 -1.34 -7.53
C ASP A 81 -3.17 -1.10 -7.62
N ILE A 82 -3.57 0.09 -8.05
CA ILE A 82 -4.98 0.48 -8.20
C ILE A 82 -5.69 -0.44 -9.17
N GLN A 83 -5.01 -0.87 -10.23
CA GLN A 83 -5.54 -1.81 -11.22
C GLN A 83 -5.50 -3.26 -10.72
N GLY A 84 -4.78 -3.52 -9.64
CA GLY A 84 -4.75 -4.81 -8.95
C GLY A 84 -6.12 -5.21 -8.40
N ASN A 85 -6.32 -6.51 -8.21
CA ASN A 85 -7.56 -7.06 -7.66
C ASN A 85 -7.66 -6.86 -6.14
N ASN A 86 -7.79 -5.60 -5.70
CA ASN A 86 -7.99 -5.23 -4.30
C ASN A 86 -9.39 -5.57 -3.78
N LYS A 87 -10.27 -6.07 -4.67
CA LYS A 87 -11.65 -6.44 -4.35
C LYS A 87 -11.73 -7.27 -3.08
N LYS A 88 -10.91 -8.32 -2.93
CA LYS A 88 -10.97 -9.23 -1.76
C LYS A 88 -10.80 -8.51 -0.43
N ILE A 89 -9.84 -7.59 -0.33
CA ILE A 89 -9.70 -6.77 0.88
C ILE A 89 -10.91 -5.90 1.06
N ILE A 90 -11.29 -5.17 0.02
CA ILE A 90 -12.33 -4.16 0.12
C ILE A 90 -13.68 -4.79 0.52
N LEU A 91 -14.00 -5.98 -0.02
CA LEU A 91 -15.19 -6.74 0.36
C LEU A 91 -15.24 -7.09 1.85
N ASN A 92 -14.10 -7.42 2.46
CA ASN A 92 -14.04 -7.78 3.87
C ASN A 92 -14.36 -6.59 4.81
N TYR A 93 -14.44 -5.36 4.27
CA TYR A 93 -14.59 -4.13 5.05
C TYR A 93 -15.70 -3.18 4.54
N LEU A 94 -16.44 -3.60 3.52
CA LEU A 94 -17.66 -2.92 3.09
C LEU A 94 -18.86 -3.76 3.54
N GLU A 95 -19.86 -3.11 4.13
CA GLU A 95 -21.07 -3.77 4.62
C GLU A 95 -22.33 -3.22 3.93
N GLY A 96 -23.36 -4.06 3.83
CA GLY A 96 -24.68 -3.68 3.35
C GLY A 96 -24.67 -3.05 1.94
N LYS A 97 -25.40 -1.94 1.78
CA LYS A 97 -25.59 -1.28 0.47
C LYS A 97 -24.29 -0.73 -0.15
N GLU A 98 -23.28 -0.43 0.66
CA GLU A 98 -21.97 0.00 0.13
C GLU A 98 -21.28 -1.13 -0.63
N LEU A 99 -21.37 -2.35 -0.13
CA LEU A 99 -20.79 -3.54 -0.75
C LEU A 99 -21.43 -3.81 -2.12
N GLU A 100 -22.77 -3.79 -2.19
CA GLU A 100 -23.54 -4.04 -3.41
C GLU A 100 -23.23 -3.01 -4.50
N SER A 101 -23.26 -1.72 -4.14
CA SER A 101 -22.92 -0.64 -5.08
C SER A 101 -21.47 -0.72 -5.55
N TYR A 102 -20.54 -1.06 -4.67
CA TYR A 102 -19.14 -1.20 -5.02
C TYR A 102 -18.91 -2.37 -5.98
N LEU A 103 -19.54 -3.51 -5.72
CA LEU A 103 -19.41 -4.74 -6.50
C LEU A 103 -19.82 -4.56 -7.96
N LEU A 104 -20.89 -3.81 -8.21
CA LEU A 104 -21.46 -3.60 -9.54
C LEU A 104 -20.51 -2.82 -10.45
N ASP A 105 -19.85 -1.78 -9.91
CA ASP A 105 -19.07 -0.83 -10.70
C ASP A 105 -17.56 -0.85 -10.41
N TYR A 106 -17.07 -1.76 -9.57
CA TYR A 106 -15.67 -1.78 -9.11
C TYR A 106 -14.66 -1.64 -10.26
N ARG A 107 -14.80 -2.44 -11.32
CA ARG A 107 -13.89 -2.40 -12.47
C ARG A 107 -13.92 -1.04 -13.18
N ASN A 108 -15.11 -0.48 -13.37
CA ASN A 108 -15.29 0.83 -14.01
C ASN A 108 -14.70 1.95 -13.15
N GLU A 109 -14.92 1.91 -11.84
CA GLU A 109 -14.38 2.89 -10.90
C GLU A 109 -12.85 2.79 -10.78
N VAL A 110 -12.27 1.59 -10.81
CA VAL A 110 -10.81 1.38 -10.88
C VAL A 110 -10.22 1.98 -12.16
N LEU A 111 -10.80 1.69 -13.32
CA LEU A 111 -10.34 2.23 -14.61
C LEU A 111 -10.45 3.76 -14.65
N LYS A 112 -11.55 4.30 -14.13
CA LYS A 112 -11.79 5.74 -14.03
C LYS A 112 -10.81 6.42 -13.07
N MET A 113 -10.50 5.78 -11.93
CA MET A 113 -9.50 6.28 -10.99
C MET A 113 -8.11 6.31 -11.63
N SER A 114 -7.69 5.21 -12.26
CA SER A 114 -6.40 5.13 -12.96
C SER A 114 -6.30 6.17 -14.09
N SER A 115 -7.33 6.31 -14.92
CA SER A 115 -7.40 7.31 -15.99
C SER A 115 -7.29 8.75 -15.45
N LYS A 116 -8.02 9.06 -14.38
CA LYS A 116 -7.97 10.39 -13.74
C LYS A 116 -6.62 10.68 -13.10
N ILE A 117 -5.99 9.70 -12.46
CA ILE A 117 -4.63 9.83 -11.92
C ILE A 117 -3.67 10.15 -13.06
N ASN A 118 -3.66 9.33 -14.12
CA ASN A 118 -2.75 9.52 -15.26
C ASN A 118 -2.90 10.92 -15.89
N LYS A 119 -4.15 11.36 -16.13
CA LYS A 119 -4.42 12.68 -16.71
C LYS A 119 -3.98 13.85 -15.83
N ASN A 120 -4.06 13.70 -14.51
CA ASN A 120 -3.80 14.79 -13.55
C ASN A 120 -2.45 14.66 -12.84
N SER A 121 -1.53 13.85 -13.35
CA SER A 121 -0.25 13.63 -12.69
C SER A 121 0.82 14.63 -13.12
N LEU A 122 1.74 14.90 -12.21
CA LEU A 122 3.07 15.43 -12.50
C LEU A 122 4.03 14.25 -12.66
N GLU A 123 4.81 14.27 -13.72
CA GLU A 123 5.86 13.29 -13.96
C GLU A 123 7.22 13.87 -13.55
N LYS A 124 8.07 13.02 -12.96
CA LYS A 124 9.46 13.34 -12.59
C LYS A 124 10.33 12.12 -12.81
N THR A 125 11.56 12.35 -13.25
CA THR A 125 12.58 11.30 -13.34
C THR A 125 13.70 11.59 -12.35
N ILE A 126 14.16 10.55 -11.65
CA ILE A 126 15.32 10.58 -10.76
C ILE A 126 16.31 9.53 -11.27
N LYS A 127 17.55 9.94 -11.49
CA LYS A 127 18.63 9.03 -11.86
C LYS A 127 19.32 8.52 -10.58
N LEU A 128 19.44 7.21 -10.45
CA LEU A 128 20.18 6.56 -9.37
C LEU A 128 21.66 6.43 -9.75
N LYS A 129 22.54 6.30 -8.75
CA LYS A 129 23.99 6.16 -8.97
C LYS A 129 24.37 4.86 -9.69
N ASN A 130 23.57 3.81 -9.54
CA ASN A 130 23.72 2.56 -10.29
C ASN A 130 23.18 2.60 -11.73
N ASN A 131 22.93 3.80 -12.27
CA ASN A 131 22.41 4.07 -13.62
C ASN A 131 20.95 3.66 -13.87
N CYS A 132 20.21 3.26 -12.84
CA CYS A 132 18.77 3.05 -12.95
C CYS A 132 18.02 4.39 -13.01
N ASN A 133 16.90 4.39 -13.73
CA ASN A 133 16.01 5.55 -13.79
C ASN A 133 14.75 5.23 -13.01
N VAL A 134 14.40 6.10 -12.07
CA VAL A 134 13.12 6.09 -11.36
C VAL A 134 12.21 7.09 -12.02
N PHE A 135 11.10 6.61 -12.57
CA PHE A 135 10.00 7.42 -13.08
C PHE A 135 8.93 7.52 -11.99
N LEU A 136 8.62 8.74 -11.61
CA LEU A 136 7.59 9.05 -10.62
C LEU A 136 6.39 9.68 -11.32
N ARG A 137 5.20 9.13 -11.07
CA ARG A 137 3.93 9.73 -11.44
C ARG A 137 3.19 10.15 -10.17
N ILE A 138 2.99 11.45 -10.01
CA ILE A 138 2.49 12.04 -8.75
C ILE A 138 1.17 12.76 -8.99
N CYS A 139 0.12 12.36 -8.27
CA CYS A 139 -1.19 13.00 -8.31
C CYS A 139 -1.66 13.34 -6.90
N LYS A 140 -2.12 14.57 -6.66
CA LYS A 140 -2.77 14.90 -5.38
C LYS A 140 -4.20 14.41 -5.43
N ILE A 141 -4.54 13.48 -4.55
CA ILE A 141 -5.87 12.88 -4.45
C ILE A 141 -6.52 13.25 -3.11
N LYS A 142 -7.84 13.34 -3.10
CA LYS A 142 -8.63 13.49 -1.87
C LYS A 142 -9.81 12.53 -1.91
N GLY A 143 -10.04 11.83 -0.82
CA GLY A 143 -11.19 10.93 -0.68
C GLY A 143 -11.03 9.93 0.44
N VAL A 144 -11.77 8.84 0.31
CA VAL A 144 -11.83 7.77 1.30
C VAL A 144 -10.80 6.70 0.96
N PHE A 145 -10.02 6.32 1.97
CA PHE A 145 -9.04 5.26 1.95
C PHE A 145 -9.39 4.23 3.02
N LEU A 146 -9.12 2.97 2.71
CA LEU A 146 -9.09 1.89 3.68
C LEU A 146 -7.65 1.74 4.18
N VAL A 147 -7.46 1.75 5.50
CA VAL A 147 -6.14 1.56 6.12
C VAL A 147 -6.10 0.24 6.83
N THR A 148 -5.17 -0.64 6.47
CA THR A 148 -4.96 -1.94 7.12
C THR A 148 -3.47 -2.15 7.40
N ASN A 149 -3.14 -3.19 8.16
CA ASN A 149 -1.75 -3.55 8.46
C ASN A 149 -1.12 -4.36 7.31
N LYS A 150 0.19 -4.24 7.08
CA LYS A 150 0.91 -5.05 6.08
C LYS A 150 0.81 -6.56 6.29
N ALA A 151 0.49 -7.01 7.51
CA ALA A 151 0.28 -8.42 7.83
C ALA A 151 -0.99 -9.02 7.18
N ASN A 152 -1.85 -8.21 6.56
CA ASN A 152 -3.06 -8.69 5.91
C ASN A 152 -2.76 -9.52 4.65
N ASN A 153 -3.01 -10.82 4.71
CA ASN A 153 -2.72 -11.76 3.61
C ASN A 153 -3.57 -11.55 2.35
N ASN A 154 -4.58 -10.68 2.39
CA ASN A 154 -5.43 -10.40 1.23
C ASN A 154 -4.89 -9.28 0.33
N ILE A 155 -3.75 -8.66 0.66
CA ILE A 155 -3.11 -7.61 -0.14
C ILE A 155 -2.72 -8.19 -1.50
N SER A 156 -3.30 -7.64 -2.57
CA SER A 156 -2.92 -8.01 -3.92
C SER A 156 -1.50 -7.54 -4.18
N LYS A 157 -0.68 -8.44 -4.70
CA LYS A 157 0.69 -8.15 -5.13
C LYS A 157 0.75 -8.10 -6.64
N ASN A 158 1.52 -7.15 -7.18
CA ASN A 158 1.95 -7.19 -8.58
C ASN A 158 3.25 -8.00 -8.70
N SER A 159 3.45 -8.73 -9.80
CA SER A 159 4.67 -9.52 -10.06
C SER A 159 5.93 -8.65 -10.18
N ASN A 160 5.74 -7.35 -10.41
CA ASN A 160 6.80 -6.37 -10.57
C ASN A 160 7.06 -5.57 -9.30
N GLU A 161 6.48 -5.94 -8.16
CA GLU A 161 6.75 -5.30 -6.87
C GLU A 161 7.92 -5.99 -6.15
N LEU A 162 8.68 -5.22 -5.37
CA LEU A 162 9.48 -5.81 -4.30
C LEU A 162 8.55 -6.42 -3.25
N GLU A 163 8.99 -7.51 -2.62
CA GLU A 163 8.19 -8.20 -1.62
C GLU A 163 7.94 -7.30 -0.41
N ILE A 164 6.69 -6.86 -0.26
CA ILE A 164 6.27 -5.87 0.76
C ILE A 164 6.62 -6.32 2.19
N LYS A 165 6.64 -7.64 2.42
CA LYS A 165 6.99 -8.22 3.73
C LYS A 165 8.45 -7.98 4.10
N ASP A 166 9.32 -7.85 3.11
CA ASP A 166 10.76 -7.67 3.28
C ASP A 166 11.12 -6.19 3.51
N ILE A 167 10.19 -5.27 3.25
CA ILE A 167 10.38 -3.83 3.49
C ILE A 167 9.92 -3.50 4.91
N SER A 168 10.89 -3.25 5.78
CA SER A 168 10.66 -3.00 7.20
C SER A 168 9.87 -1.71 7.45
N GLU A 169 10.08 -0.71 6.60
CA GLU A 169 9.53 0.63 6.64
C GLU A 169 8.02 0.67 6.38
N ILE A 170 7.48 -0.34 5.71
CA ILE A 170 6.03 -0.44 5.48
C ILE A 170 5.39 -1.02 6.74
N ASP A 171 4.54 -0.24 7.40
CA ASP A 171 3.75 -0.67 8.56
C ASP A 171 2.25 -0.80 8.21
N LYS A 172 1.75 0.14 7.40
CA LYS A 172 0.36 0.30 7.01
C LYS A 172 0.21 0.32 5.51
N VAL A 173 -0.95 -0.15 5.08
CA VAL A 173 -1.38 -0.21 3.69
C VAL A 173 -2.63 0.64 3.54
N TYR A 174 -2.56 1.58 2.60
CA TYR A 174 -3.65 2.48 2.25
C TYR A 174 -4.23 2.05 0.91
N ILE A 175 -5.53 1.79 0.86
CA ILE A 175 -6.22 1.34 -0.35
C ILE A 175 -7.25 2.41 -0.71
N PRO A 176 -7.09 3.08 -1.87
CA PRO A 176 -8.08 4.05 -2.35
C PRO A 176 -9.45 3.37 -2.55
N LEU A 177 -10.49 3.86 -1.87
CA LEU A 177 -11.86 3.37 -2.05
C LEU A 177 -12.67 4.28 -2.97
N LYS A 178 -12.75 5.57 -2.60
CA LYS A 178 -13.56 6.57 -3.29
C LYS A 178 -12.86 7.92 -3.30
N ILE A 179 -12.31 8.29 -4.45
CA ILE A 179 -11.56 9.53 -4.62
C ILE A 179 -12.46 10.59 -5.28
N SER A 180 -12.66 11.70 -4.56
CA SER A 180 -13.54 12.80 -4.98
C SER A 180 -12.79 13.93 -5.70
N CYS A 181 -11.48 14.03 -5.54
CA CYS A 181 -10.67 15.07 -6.19
C CYS A 181 -9.33 14.51 -6.69
N TYR A 182 -8.91 14.98 -7.86
CA TYR A 182 -7.64 14.67 -8.50
C TYR A 182 -7.04 15.99 -8.98
N LYS A 183 -5.82 16.28 -8.56
CA LYS A 183 -5.17 17.55 -8.87
C LYS A 183 -3.71 17.32 -9.21
N ARG A 184 -3.29 17.96 -10.31
CA ARG A 184 -1.86 18.04 -10.65
C ARG A 184 -1.13 18.89 -9.61
N PRO A 185 -0.14 18.33 -8.89
CA PRO A 185 0.62 19.08 -7.91
C PRO A 185 1.58 20.06 -8.61
N LYS A 186 1.96 21.14 -7.91
CA LYS A 186 2.96 22.09 -8.41
C LYS A 186 4.35 21.58 -8.08
N ARG A 187 5.30 21.75 -9.01
CA ARG A 187 6.70 21.28 -8.85
C ARG A 187 7.39 21.76 -7.56
N LYS A 188 7.06 22.96 -7.10
CA LYS A 188 7.62 23.57 -5.87
C LYS A 188 7.17 22.90 -4.57
N GLU A 189 6.16 22.03 -4.62
CA GLU A 189 5.66 21.30 -3.43
C GLU A 189 6.58 20.13 -3.03
N PHE A 190 7.66 19.87 -3.79
CA PHE A 190 8.56 18.72 -3.61
C PHE A 190 10.04 19.08 -3.47
N LEU A 191 10.32 20.37 -3.27
CA LEU A 191 11.64 20.89 -2.92
C LEU A 191 11.78 20.71 -1.40
#